data_AF-A0A661ERQ8-F1
#
_entry.id   AF-A0A661ERQ8-F1
#
_cell.length_a   1.000
_cell.length_b   1.000
_cell.length_c   1.000
_cell.angle_alpha   90.00
_cell.angle_beta   90.00
_cell.angle_gamma   90.00
#
_symmetry.space_group_name_H-M   'P 1'
#
loop_
_entity.id
_entity.type
_entity.pdbx_description
1 polymer ?
#
loop_
_entity_poly.entity_id
_entity_poly.type
_entity_poly.pdbx_seq_one_letter_code
_entity_poly.pdbx_strand_id
1 'polypeptide(L)'
;MTTQLPEQFNDLQTLAERWALPTFAARYDQRATAEMAELQQFYDALLPKMPQIMEFLHQYETGTELPAPVDTLMQLAMSFMDVSPAVELFFQPMVPYAKDYREAQLQVYC
;
A
#
# COMPACT_ATOMS: atom_id res chain seq x y z
N MET A 1 5.49 -2.05 16.77
CA MET A 1 4.46 -1.01 16.97
C MET A 1 3.15 -1.58 16.52
N THR A 2 2.07 -1.39 17.27
CA THR A 2 0.77 -2.00 16.93
C THR A 2 0.10 -1.19 15.83
N THR A 3 -0.15 -1.82 14.69
CA THR A 3 -0.75 -1.21 13.51
C THR A 3 -2.27 -1.13 13.66
N GLN A 4 -2.82 -0.23 14.47
CA GLN A 4 -4.27 -0.21 14.71
C GLN A 4 -5.04 0.41 13.55
N LEU A 5 -6.23 -0.13 13.25
CA LEU A 5 -7.17 0.45 12.29
C LEU A 5 -8.37 1.10 13.00
N PRO A 6 -9.12 1.97 12.30
CA PRO A 6 -10.42 2.43 12.79
C PRO A 6 -11.36 1.23 12.92
N GLU A 7 -12.25 1.28 13.92
CA GLU A 7 -13.07 0.12 14.33
C GLU A 7 -13.83 -0.55 13.17
N GLN A 8 -14.37 0.25 12.25
CA GLN A 8 -15.14 -0.24 11.10
C GLN A 8 -14.29 -1.00 10.05
N PHE A 9 -12.97 -0.98 10.16
CA PHE A 9 -12.02 -1.67 9.27
C PHE A 9 -11.19 -2.73 9.99
N ASN A 10 -11.58 -3.15 11.20
CA ASN A 10 -10.87 -4.18 11.98
C ASN A 10 -10.73 -5.51 11.22
N ASP A 11 -11.59 -5.80 10.26
CA ASP A 11 -11.47 -6.97 9.37
C ASP A 11 -10.22 -6.93 8.48
N LEU A 12 -9.63 -5.75 8.27
CA LEU A 12 -8.42 -5.55 7.46
C LEU A 12 -7.14 -5.55 8.30
N GLN A 13 -7.23 -5.82 9.60
CA GLN A 13 -6.11 -5.73 10.55
C GLN A 13 -4.90 -6.57 10.12
N THR A 14 -5.12 -7.82 9.69
CA THR A 14 -4.05 -8.70 9.20
C THR A 14 -3.41 -8.17 7.91
N LEU A 15 -4.18 -7.52 7.04
CA LEU A 15 -3.61 -6.88 5.85
C LEU A 15 -2.78 -5.65 6.24
N ALA A 16 -3.27 -4.83 7.18
CA ALA A 16 -2.57 -3.64 7.65
C ALA A 16 -1.23 -3.99 8.33
N GLU A 17 -1.17 -5.05 9.13
CA GLU A 17 0.08 -5.49 9.78
C GLU A 17 1.23 -5.74 8.79
N ARG A 18 0.92 -6.20 7.58
CA ARG A 18 1.91 -6.47 6.54
C ARG A 18 2.05 -5.33 5.54
N TRP A 19 0.95 -4.69 5.17
CA TRP A 19 0.88 -3.81 4.01
C TRP A 19 0.67 -2.33 4.37
N ALA A 20 0.30 -1.95 5.59
CA ALA A 20 0.23 -0.53 5.97
C ALA A 20 1.65 0.00 6.25
N LEU A 21 2.38 0.32 5.18
CA LEU A 21 3.77 0.75 5.24
C LEU A 21 3.88 2.26 4.94
N PRO A 22 4.66 3.01 5.75
CA PRO A 22 4.59 4.47 5.76
C PRO A 22 5.27 5.11 4.55
N THR A 23 6.23 4.42 3.93
CA THR A 23 7.04 5.00 2.85
C THR A 23 6.84 4.25 1.54
N PHE A 24 6.94 4.98 0.43
CA PHE A 24 6.95 4.39 -0.90
C PHE A 24 8.02 3.30 -1.04
N ALA A 25 9.23 3.53 -0.52
CA ALA A 25 10.32 2.55 -0.58
C ALA A 25 9.95 1.24 0.12
N ALA A 26 9.37 1.30 1.33
CA ALA A 26 8.94 0.11 2.05
C ALA A 26 7.82 -0.65 1.30
N ARG A 27 6.84 0.08 0.73
CA ARG A 27 5.77 -0.52 -0.08
C ARG A 27 6.31 -1.17 -1.36
N TYR A 28 7.21 -0.48 -2.04
CA TYR A 28 7.86 -1.00 -3.24
C TYR A 28 8.64 -2.29 -2.92
N ASP A 29 9.44 -2.30 -1.86
CA ASP A 29 10.21 -3.47 -1.45
C ASP A 29 9.34 -4.65 -1.07
N GLN A 30 8.27 -4.40 -0.30
CA GLN A 30 7.31 -5.42 0.10
C GLN A 30 6.60 -6.01 -1.12
N ARG A 31 6.25 -5.18 -2.11
CA ARG A 31 5.65 -5.64 -3.37
C ARG A 31 6.67 -6.42 -4.22
N ALA A 32 7.88 -5.89 -4.40
CA ALA A 32 8.93 -6.46 -5.25
C ALA A 32 9.40 -7.84 -4.79
N THR A 33 9.31 -8.11 -3.48
CA THR A 33 9.73 -9.38 -2.87
C THR A 33 8.59 -10.36 -2.61
N ALA A 34 7.34 -9.94 -2.81
CA ALA A 34 6.18 -10.79 -2.63
C ALA A 34 5.93 -11.68 -3.85
N GLU A 35 5.37 -12.86 -3.59
CA GLU A 35 4.90 -13.74 -4.66
C GLU A 35 3.63 -13.16 -5.31
N MET A 36 3.43 -13.41 -6.60
CA MET A 36 2.24 -12.92 -7.32
C MET A 36 0.92 -13.39 -6.66
N ALA A 37 0.90 -14.59 -6.09
CA ALA A 37 -0.27 -15.11 -5.38
C ALA A 37 -0.60 -14.27 -4.13
N GLU A 38 0.40 -13.74 -3.42
CA GLU A 38 0.19 -12.88 -2.26
C GLU A 38 -0.33 -11.51 -2.68
N LEU A 39 0.18 -10.97 -3.79
CA LEU A 39 -0.31 -9.72 -4.38
C LEU A 39 -1.76 -9.84 -4.83
N GLN A 40 -2.11 -10.96 -5.47
CA GLN A 40 -3.49 -11.26 -5.88
C GLN A 40 -4.42 -11.34 -4.67
N GLN A 41 -4.04 -12.08 -3.62
CA GLN A 41 -4.85 -12.20 -2.40
C GLN A 41 -5.07 -10.85 -1.71
N PHE A 42 -4.02 -10.03 -1.62
CA PHE A 42 -4.12 -8.68 -1.07
C PHE A 42 -5.07 -7.80 -1.90
N TYR A 43 -4.90 -7.81 -3.22
CA TYR A 43 -5.72 -7.05 -4.15
C TYR A 43 -7.20 -7.46 -4.07
N ASP A 44 -7.49 -8.75 -4.14
CA ASP A 44 -8.87 -9.28 -4.12
C ASP A 44 -9.58 -8.95 -2.81
N ALA A 45 -8.85 -8.96 -1.68
CA ALA A 45 -9.40 -8.63 -0.38
C ALA A 45 -9.71 -7.12 -0.23
N LEU A 46 -8.87 -6.26 -0.79
CA LEU A 46 -8.98 -4.81 -0.57
C LEU A 46 -9.80 -4.08 -1.63
N LEU A 47 -9.78 -4.51 -2.89
CA LEU A 47 -10.53 -3.90 -4.00
C LEU A 47 -12.00 -3.61 -3.64
N PRO A 48 -12.81 -4.56 -3.13
CA PRO A 48 -14.22 -4.28 -2.80
C PRO A 48 -14.39 -3.30 -1.63
N LYS A 49 -13.35 -3.10 -0.81
CA LYS A 49 -13.36 -2.19 0.35
C LYS A 49 -12.92 -0.77 -0.02
N MET A 50 -12.18 -0.60 -1.12
CA MET A 50 -11.64 0.70 -1.53
C MET A 50 -12.68 1.82 -1.60
N PRO A 51 -13.89 1.65 -2.17
CA PRO A 51 -14.88 2.72 -2.17
C PRO A 51 -15.24 3.21 -0.75
N GLN A 52 -15.41 2.29 0.20
CA GLN A 52 -15.72 2.63 1.60
C GLN A 52 -14.52 3.28 2.31
N ILE A 53 -13.31 2.79 2.03
CA ILE A 53 -12.06 3.38 2.56
C ILE A 53 -11.92 4.82 2.08
N MET A 54 -12.09 5.07 0.78
CA MET A 54 -11.98 6.40 0.20
C MET A 54 -13.03 7.37 0.76
N GLU A 55 -14.29 6.92 0.89
CA GLU A 55 -15.36 7.71 1.52
C GLU A 55 -15.02 8.08 2.98
N PHE A 56 -14.46 7.14 3.74
CA PHE A 56 -14.03 7.40 5.12
C PHE A 56 -12.87 8.39 5.19
N LEU A 57 -11.85 8.22 4.34
CA LEU A 57 -10.68 9.10 4.30
C LEU A 57 -11.02 10.51 3.82
N HIS A 58 -12.06 10.68 2.99
CA HIS A 58 -12.52 11.99 2.51
C HIS A 58 -13.04 12.91 3.63
N GLN A 59 -13.34 12.36 4.81
CA GLN A 59 -13.79 13.12 5.97
C GLN A 59 -12.65 13.90 6.65
N TYR A 60 -11.39 13.65 6.28
CA TYR A 60 -10.21 14.25 6.87
C TYR A 60 -9.60 15.31 5.95
N GLU A 61 -9.22 16.46 6.51
CA GLU A 61 -8.65 17.58 5.75
C GLU A 61 -7.22 17.25 5.26
N THR A 62 -6.96 17.50 3.98
CA THR A 62 -5.63 17.32 3.39
C THR A 62 -4.61 18.27 4.03
N GLY A 63 -3.43 17.75 4.37
CA GLY A 63 -2.36 18.55 4.96
C GLY A 63 -2.46 18.71 6.49
N THR A 64 -3.45 18.08 7.12
CA THR A 64 -3.54 17.96 8.58
C THR A 64 -2.96 16.64 9.08
N GLU A 65 -2.51 16.60 10.32
CA GLU A 65 -2.06 15.37 10.97
C GLU A 65 -3.26 14.45 11.20
N LEU A 66 -3.18 13.22 10.70
CA LEU A 66 -4.23 12.22 10.86
C LEU A 66 -4.08 11.50 12.21
N PRO A 67 -5.19 11.10 12.86
CA PRO A 67 -5.12 10.17 13.98
C PRO A 67 -4.41 8.87 13.55
N ALA A 68 -3.59 8.29 14.42
CA ALA A 68 -2.75 7.13 14.07
C ALA A 68 -3.50 5.94 13.42
N PRO A 69 -4.73 5.58 13.84
CA PRO A 69 -5.48 4.52 13.15
C PRO A 69 -5.91 4.90 11.73
N VAL A 70 -6.26 6.17 11.52
CA VAL A 70 -6.65 6.71 10.22
C VAL A 70 -5.44 6.78 9.29
N ASP A 71 -4.28 7.19 9.82
CA ASP A 71 -3.02 7.18 9.08
C ASP A 71 -2.64 5.74 8.64
N THR A 72 -2.83 4.76 9.52
CA THR A 72 -2.64 3.34 9.18
C THR A 72 -3.53 2.90 8.01
N LEU A 73 -4.81 3.31 8.02
CA LEU A 73 -5.73 3.02 6.92
C LEU A 73 -5.31 3.72 5.61
N MET A 74 -4.85 4.97 5.70
CA MET A 74 -4.29 5.70 4.56
C MET A 74 -3.08 4.98 3.97
N GLN A 75 -2.16 4.49 4.82
CA GLN A 75 -1.00 3.72 4.38
C GLN A 75 -1.41 2.41 3.69
N LEU A 76 -2.43 1.72 4.19
CA LEU A 76 -2.98 0.52 3.55
C LEU A 76 -3.57 0.83 2.17
N ALA A 77 -4.31 1.94 2.03
CA ALA A 77 -4.85 2.41 0.76
C ALA A 77 -3.74 2.78 -0.23
N MET A 78 -2.66 3.42 0.22
CA MET A 78 -1.49 3.70 -0.62
C MET A 78 -0.81 2.42 -1.11
N SER A 79 -0.68 1.39 -0.27
CA SER A 79 -0.16 0.08 -0.69
C SER A 79 -1.01 -0.59 -1.75
N PHE A 80 -2.34 -0.43 -1.67
CA PHE A 80 -3.22 -0.89 -2.74
C PHE A 80 -2.93 -0.21 -4.06
N MET A 81 -2.72 1.11 -4.06
CA MET A 81 -2.36 1.84 -5.28
C MET A 81 -1.02 1.36 -5.88
N ASP A 82 -0.05 1.00 -5.03
CA ASP A 82 1.24 0.48 -5.50
C ASP A 82 1.17 -0.98 -5.99
N VAL A 83 0.29 -1.81 -5.41
CA VAL A 83 0.12 -3.23 -5.77
C VAL A 83 -0.81 -3.43 -6.97
N SER A 84 -1.87 -2.65 -7.12
CA SER A 84 -2.87 -2.78 -8.19
C SER A 84 -2.23 -2.92 -9.59
N PRO A 85 -1.25 -2.10 -10.00
CA PRO A 85 -0.58 -2.26 -11.30
C PRO A 85 0.13 -3.61 -11.50
N ALA A 86 0.66 -4.22 -10.43
CA ALA A 86 1.30 -5.53 -10.52
C ALA A 86 0.28 -6.62 -10.87
N VAL A 87 -0.95 -6.49 -10.39
CA VAL A 87 -2.05 -7.44 -10.62
C VAL A 87 -2.78 -7.16 -11.94
N GLU A 88 -3.08 -5.90 -12.23
CA GLU A 88 -3.95 -5.50 -13.35
C GLU A 88 -3.21 -5.31 -14.67
N LEU A 89 -1.94 -4.88 -14.62
CA LEU A 89 -1.21 -4.40 -15.81
C LEU A 89 0.02 -5.24 -16.10
N PHE A 90 0.86 -5.49 -15.09
CA PHE A 90 2.16 -6.12 -15.30
C PHE A 90 2.08 -7.63 -15.27
N PHE A 91 1.18 -8.18 -14.45
CA PHE A 91 1.10 -9.61 -14.14
C PHE A 91 2.42 -10.17 -13.57
N GLN A 92 3.19 -9.30 -12.91
CA GLN A 92 4.43 -9.59 -12.20
C GLN A 92 4.68 -8.53 -11.11
N PRO A 93 5.42 -8.83 -10.03
CA PRO A 93 5.60 -7.91 -8.90
C PRO A 93 6.34 -6.62 -9.27
N MET A 94 7.24 -6.72 -10.25
CA MET A 94 8.11 -5.64 -10.69
C MET A 94 7.57 -4.95 -11.94
N VAL A 95 7.83 -3.65 -12.07
CA VAL A 95 7.50 -2.90 -13.30
C VAL A 95 8.35 -3.46 -14.45
N PRO A 96 7.75 -3.88 -15.58
CA PRO A 96 8.51 -4.39 -16.73
C PRO A 96 9.55 -3.38 -17.21
N TYR A 97 10.78 -3.83 -17.43
CA TYR A 97 11.92 -3.02 -17.92
C TYR A 97 12.34 -1.84 -17.02
N ALA A 98 11.78 -1.72 -15.82
CA ALA A 98 12.24 -0.72 -14.86
C ALA A 98 13.61 -1.12 -14.30
N LYS A 99 14.50 -0.13 -14.20
CA LYS A 99 15.68 -0.25 -13.33
C LYS A 99 15.23 -0.20 -11.89
N ASP A 100 15.96 -0.87 -10.99
CA ASP A 100 15.68 -0.76 -9.56
C ASP A 100 15.78 0.72 -9.15
N TYR A 101 14.81 1.22 -8.36
CA TYR A 101 14.82 2.59 -7.88
C TYR A 101 16.09 2.90 -7.06
N ARG A 102 16.69 1.87 -6.44
CA ARG A 102 17.98 1.96 -5.77
C ARG A 102 19.11 2.31 -6.74
N GLU A 103 19.07 1.80 -7.96
CA GLU A 103 20.04 2.14 -9.01
C GLU A 103 19.85 3.58 -9.50
N ALA A 104 18.60 4.06 -9.55
CA ALA A 104 18.30 5.44 -9.92
C ALA A 104 18.79 6.45 -8.88
N GLN A 105 18.73 6.11 -7.58
CA GLN A 105 19.27 6.97 -6.51
C GLN A 105 20.80 7.11 -6.58
N LEU A 106 21.52 6.08 -7.03
CA LEU A 106 22.98 6.12 -7.19
C LEU A 106 23.44 7.12 -8.28
N GLN A 107 22.61 7.41 -9.28
CA GLN A 107 22.94 8.34 -10.37
C GLN A 107 22.78 9.82 -10.00
N VAL A 108 22.10 10.13 -8.89
CA VAL A 108 21.93 11.52 -8.41
C VAL A 108 23.17 12.01 -7.64
N TYR A 109 24.08 11.09 -7.27
CA TYR A 109 25.26 11.36 -6.46
C TYR A 109 26.60 11.15 -7.20
N CYS A 110 26.58 11.01 -8.53
CA CYS A 110 27.79 10.93 -9.38
C CYS A 110 27.89 12.11 -10.34
#